data_AF-A0A0A0HJD0-F1
#
_entry.id   AF-A0A0A0HJD0-F1
#
_cell.length_a   1.000
_cell.length_b   1.000
_cell.length_c   1.000
_cell.angle_alpha   90.00
_cell.angle_beta   90.00
_cell.angle_gamma   90.00
#
_symmetry.space_group_name_H-M   'P 1'
#
loop_
_entity.id
_entity.type
_entity.pdbx_description
1 polymer ?
#
loop_
_entity_poly.entity_id
_entity_poly.type
_entity_poly.pdbx_seq_one_letter_code
_entity_poly.pdbx_strand_id
1 'polypeptide(L)'
;MADPLAFPLSFAEFQARLKISVSEFYINTPMQIDRTAGGVPLPAQTGESNWRGSFSLPPTNNRSDAARIDALLSVLNTPGASFLVYDPVKTHPADDPAGTILGAATPTIAQLDASDARMVKLQGLPGQYWLRGGDFIGWQYGSSPTRYALHRVVSDIQSGPLGTTDWLQVTPPIQPGIIVGDPVTLIKPVIKARLEPNPAYGAHRSGRAEGAQFSFVQIVGV
;
A
#
# COMPACT_ATOMS: atom_id res chain seq x y z
N MET A 1 16.84 23.04 -15.76
CA MET A 1 17.07 21.66 -16.23
C MET A 1 16.28 20.78 -15.28
N ALA A 2 15.37 19.93 -15.76
CA ALA A 2 14.63 19.04 -14.86
C ALA A 2 15.58 17.91 -14.44
N ASP A 3 15.68 17.64 -13.14
CA ASP A 3 16.48 16.53 -12.64
C ASP A 3 15.93 15.19 -13.16
N PRO A 4 16.81 14.19 -13.39
CA PRO A 4 16.37 12.87 -13.80
C PRO A 4 15.48 12.25 -12.71
N LEU A 5 14.43 11.52 -13.14
CA LEU A 5 13.56 10.81 -12.21
C LEU A 5 14.36 9.77 -11.42
N ALA A 6 14.22 9.79 -10.09
CA ALA A 6 14.81 8.80 -9.20
C ALA A 6 13.73 7.80 -8.75
N PHE A 7 14.10 6.53 -8.62
CA PHE A 7 13.19 5.50 -8.17
C PHE A 7 13.42 5.14 -6.68
N PRO A 8 12.34 4.86 -5.92
CA PRO A 8 10.94 4.89 -6.34
C PRO A 8 10.41 6.32 -6.56
N LEU A 9 9.55 6.52 -7.56
CA LEU A 9 8.84 7.80 -7.71
C LEU A 9 8.01 8.08 -6.47
N SER A 10 8.09 9.30 -5.94
CA SER A 10 7.27 9.74 -4.82
C SER A 10 5.79 9.88 -5.20
N PHE A 11 4.93 9.99 -4.18
CA PHE A 11 3.51 10.30 -4.37
C PHE A 11 3.28 11.54 -5.25
N ALA A 12 4.07 12.60 -5.03
CA ALA A 12 3.95 13.86 -5.77
C ALA A 12 4.38 13.74 -7.24
N GLU A 13 5.31 12.83 -7.52
CA GLU A 13 5.80 12.57 -8.87
C GLU A 13 4.87 11.66 -9.67
N PHE A 14 4.13 10.77 -9.00
CA PHE A 14 3.25 9.80 -9.65
C PHE A 14 1.77 9.98 -9.27
N GLN A 15 1.32 9.37 -8.16
CA GLN A 15 -0.10 9.20 -7.86
C GLN A 15 -0.86 10.54 -7.71
N ALA A 16 -0.23 11.60 -7.22
CA ALA A 16 -0.82 12.95 -7.10
C ALA A 16 -1.18 13.57 -8.46
N ARG A 17 -0.54 13.10 -9.55
CA ARG A 17 -0.79 13.57 -10.91
C ARG A 17 -1.96 12.84 -11.58
N LEU A 18 -2.44 11.75 -10.98
CA LEU A 18 -3.49 10.92 -11.54
C LEU A 18 -4.85 11.34 -11.01
N LYS A 19 -5.82 11.55 -11.91
CA LYS A 19 -7.23 11.59 -11.55
C LYS A 19 -7.77 10.17 -11.58
N ILE A 20 -7.79 9.51 -10.43
CA ILE A 20 -8.23 8.11 -10.30
C ILE A 20 -9.76 8.09 -10.21
N SER A 21 -10.43 7.35 -11.10
CA SER A 21 -11.88 7.14 -11.06
C SER A 21 -12.27 5.80 -10.44
N VAL A 22 -11.45 4.77 -10.64
CA VAL A 22 -11.64 3.44 -10.04
C VAL A 22 -10.33 3.01 -9.40
N SER A 23 -10.42 2.52 -8.17
CA SER A 23 -9.31 1.99 -7.39
C SER A 23 -9.67 0.61 -6.86
N GLU A 24 -8.77 -0.34 -7.08
CA GLU A 24 -8.80 -1.64 -6.41
C GLU A 24 -7.49 -1.84 -5.67
N PHE A 25 -7.59 -2.40 -4.46
CA PHE A 25 -6.43 -2.67 -3.62
C PHE A 25 -6.72 -3.91 -2.76
N TYR A 26 -5.93 -4.97 -2.93
CA TYR A 26 -6.17 -6.25 -2.28
C TYR A 26 -4.89 -7.03 -2.00
N ILE A 27 -4.97 -7.94 -1.02
CA ILE A 27 -3.88 -8.86 -0.69
C ILE A 27 -3.96 -10.05 -1.64
N ASN A 28 -2.85 -10.37 -2.28
CA ASN A 28 -2.71 -11.59 -3.06
C ASN A 28 -1.76 -12.54 -2.35
N THR A 29 -2.28 -13.68 -1.92
CA THR A 29 -1.50 -14.78 -1.35
C THR A 29 -1.24 -15.80 -2.46
N PRO A 30 -0.01 -15.91 -2.99
CA PRO A 30 0.29 -16.88 -4.03
C PRO A 30 0.18 -18.30 -3.45
N MET A 31 -0.73 -19.10 -4.01
CA MET A 31 -1.08 -20.40 -3.47
C MET A 31 -1.29 -21.42 -4.59
N GLN A 32 -0.74 -22.61 -4.42
CA GLN A 32 -1.04 -23.80 -5.21
C GLN A 32 -2.09 -24.63 -4.47
N ILE A 33 -3.07 -25.18 -5.18
CA ILE A 33 -4.11 -26.03 -4.59
C ILE A 33 -4.09 -27.38 -5.29
N ASP A 34 -3.66 -28.40 -4.57
CA ASP A 34 -3.79 -29.80 -4.98
C ASP A 34 -5.01 -30.45 -4.29
N ARG A 35 -5.23 -31.74 -4.53
CA ARG A 35 -6.33 -32.48 -3.90
C ARG A 35 -5.94 -33.90 -3.53
N THR A 36 -6.51 -34.42 -2.45
CA THR A 36 -6.42 -35.85 -2.13
C THR A 36 -7.29 -36.68 -3.08
N ALA A 37 -7.11 -38.00 -3.12
CA ALA A 37 -7.98 -38.91 -3.88
C ALA A 37 -9.46 -38.86 -3.42
N GLY A 38 -9.70 -38.44 -2.18
CA GLY A 38 -11.04 -38.18 -1.63
C GLY A 38 -11.59 -36.78 -1.90
N GLY A 39 -10.89 -35.94 -2.67
CA GLY A 39 -11.35 -34.60 -3.06
C GLY A 39 -11.07 -33.48 -2.06
N VAL A 40 -10.31 -33.72 -0.99
CA VAL A 40 -9.96 -32.67 0.00
C VAL A 40 -8.88 -31.75 -0.59
N PRO A 41 -9.09 -30.42 -0.64
CA PRO A 41 -8.08 -29.48 -1.12
C PRO A 41 -6.84 -29.45 -0.21
N LEU A 42 -5.65 -29.42 -0.81
CA LEU A 42 -4.37 -29.26 -0.15
C LEU A 42 -3.72 -27.95 -0.61
N PRO A 43 -3.96 -26.83 0.09
CA PRO A 43 -3.35 -25.55 -0.24
C PRO A 43 -1.89 -25.50 0.24
N ALA A 44 -1.00 -25.03 -0.63
CA ALA A 44 0.39 -24.72 -0.31
C ALA A 44 0.70 -23.29 -0.75
N GLN A 45 1.15 -22.44 0.17
CA GLN A 45 1.58 -21.08 -0.16
C GLN A 45 2.95 -21.11 -0.84
N THR A 46 3.07 -20.47 -2.01
CA THR A 46 4.28 -20.52 -2.86
C THR A 46 5.16 -19.28 -2.75
N GLY A 47 4.76 -18.28 -1.97
CA GLY A 47 5.52 -17.05 -1.73
C GLY A 47 4.83 -16.14 -0.71
N GLU A 48 5.45 -15.02 -0.37
CA GLU A 48 4.87 -14.06 0.56
C GLU A 48 3.61 -13.39 0.00
N SER A 49 2.65 -13.11 0.88
CA SER A 49 1.46 -12.34 0.53
C SER A 49 1.86 -10.90 0.21
N ASN A 50 1.50 -10.42 -0.98
CA ASN A 50 1.84 -9.10 -1.46
C ASN A 50 0.58 -8.31 -1.82
N TRP A 51 0.64 -6.99 -1.66
CA TRP A 51 -0.41 -6.11 -2.12
C TRP A 51 -0.41 -6.00 -3.65
N ARG A 52 -1.61 -6.02 -4.22
CA ARG A 52 -1.89 -5.71 -5.61
C ARG A 52 -2.93 -4.61 -5.67
N GLY A 53 -2.89 -3.83 -6.73
CA GLY A 53 -3.94 -2.87 -7.01
C GLY A 53 -4.05 -2.54 -8.48
N SER A 54 -5.12 -1.84 -8.81
CA SER A 54 -5.36 -1.35 -10.16
C SER A 54 -5.99 0.03 -10.09
N PHE A 55 -5.61 0.90 -11.02
CA PHE A 55 -6.22 2.21 -11.19
C PHE A 55 -6.77 2.36 -12.60
N SER A 56 -7.94 2.96 -12.68
CA SER A 56 -8.50 3.48 -13.93
C SER A 56 -8.61 4.98 -13.85
N LEU A 57 -8.25 5.65 -14.94
CA LEU A 57 -8.44 7.08 -15.10
C LEU A 57 -9.71 7.34 -15.92
N PRO A 58 -10.46 8.41 -15.66
CA PRO A 58 -11.60 8.77 -16.48
C PRO A 58 -11.08 9.32 -17.83
N PRO A 59 -11.91 9.24 -18.89
CA PRO A 59 -11.64 9.96 -20.12
C PRO A 59 -11.51 11.47 -19.89
N THR A 60 -10.66 12.12 -20.67
CA THR A 60 -10.39 13.56 -20.51
C THR A 60 -10.27 14.28 -21.86
N ASN A 61 -10.68 15.55 -21.87
CA ASN A 61 -10.47 16.44 -23.01
C ASN A 61 -9.08 17.12 -22.96
N ASN A 62 -8.38 17.05 -21.82
CA ASN A 62 -7.03 17.58 -21.69
C ASN A 62 -6.00 16.58 -22.22
N ARG A 63 -5.80 16.56 -23.54
CA ARG A 63 -4.87 15.63 -24.22
C ARG A 63 -3.42 15.79 -23.79
N SER A 64 -3.00 17.02 -23.45
CA SER A 64 -1.62 17.28 -23.03
C SER A 64 -1.30 16.62 -21.69
N ASP A 65 -2.27 16.59 -20.78
CA ASP A 65 -2.16 15.94 -19.48
C ASP A 65 -2.17 14.41 -19.64
N ALA A 66 -3.10 13.89 -20.46
CA ALA A 66 -3.14 12.45 -20.79
C ALA A 66 -1.81 11.95 -21.39
N ALA A 67 -1.23 12.69 -22.35
CA ALA A 67 0.05 12.32 -22.96
C ALA A 67 1.22 12.35 -21.95
N ARG A 68 1.19 13.24 -20.96
CA ARG A 68 2.19 13.27 -19.87
C ARG A 68 2.05 12.05 -18.96
N ILE A 69 0.84 11.61 -18.68
CA ILE A 69 0.57 10.39 -17.91
C ILE A 69 1.05 9.16 -18.69
N ASP A 70 0.76 9.07 -19.99
CA ASP A 70 1.23 7.96 -20.83
C ASP A 70 2.76 7.89 -20.90
N ALA A 71 3.43 9.03 -20.98
CA ALA A 71 4.90 9.10 -20.91
C ALA A 71 5.42 8.60 -19.55
N LEU A 72 4.77 8.99 -18.44
CA LEU A 72 5.14 8.53 -17.10
C LEU A 72 4.93 7.03 -16.92
N LEU A 73 3.81 6.49 -17.41
CA LEU A 73 3.55 5.05 -17.43
C LEU A 73 4.55 4.29 -18.31
N SER A 74 5.00 4.89 -19.42
CA SER A 74 6.03 4.31 -20.27
C SER A 74 7.38 4.19 -19.56
N VAL A 75 7.76 5.21 -18.77
CA VAL A 75 8.95 5.15 -17.91
C VAL A 75 8.79 4.07 -16.84
N LEU A 76 7.62 3.98 -16.21
CA LEU A 76 7.35 2.98 -15.17
C LEU A 76 7.22 1.55 -15.71
N ASN A 77 6.97 1.37 -17.00
CA ASN A 77 6.90 0.07 -17.68
C ASN A 77 8.30 -0.41 -18.13
N THR A 78 9.36 0.06 -17.47
CA THR A 78 10.74 -0.39 -17.71
C THR A 78 11.26 -1.23 -16.52
N PRO A 79 12.17 -2.18 -16.75
CA PRO A 79 12.77 -2.96 -15.68
C PRO A 79 13.43 -2.07 -14.62
N GLY A 80 13.14 -2.34 -13.34
CA GLY A 80 13.71 -1.60 -12.20
C GLY A 80 12.99 -0.30 -11.84
N ALA A 81 12.06 0.18 -12.67
CA ALA A 81 11.23 1.32 -12.31
C ALA A 81 10.23 0.95 -11.20
N SER A 82 10.07 1.85 -10.23
CA SER A 82 9.17 1.66 -9.10
C SER A 82 8.57 2.99 -8.63
N PHE A 83 7.50 2.93 -7.85
CA PHE A 83 6.81 4.10 -7.32
C PHE A 83 6.15 3.80 -5.99
N LEU A 84 5.92 4.85 -5.20
CA LEU A 84 5.13 4.78 -3.98
C LEU A 84 3.66 5.01 -4.30
N VAL A 85 2.79 4.18 -3.73
CA VAL A 85 1.34 4.25 -3.93
C VAL A 85 0.61 3.87 -2.65
N TYR A 86 -0.49 4.57 -2.37
CA TYR A 86 -1.46 4.22 -1.32
C TYR A 86 -2.84 4.00 -1.91
N ASP A 87 -3.77 3.46 -1.13
CA ASP A 87 -5.17 3.33 -1.55
C ASP A 87 -5.93 4.68 -1.44
N PRO A 88 -6.34 5.31 -2.56
CA PRO A 88 -7.03 6.60 -2.54
C PRO A 88 -8.37 6.59 -1.81
N VAL A 89 -9.02 5.43 -1.63
CA VAL A 89 -10.29 5.35 -0.90
C VAL A 89 -10.11 5.16 0.61
N LYS A 90 -8.90 4.80 1.07
CA LYS A 90 -8.58 4.54 2.48
C LYS A 90 -7.31 5.26 2.89
N THR A 91 -7.41 6.59 2.97
CA THR A 91 -6.27 7.46 3.26
C THR A 91 -6.00 7.68 4.75
N HIS A 92 -6.98 7.43 5.61
CA HIS A 92 -6.89 7.63 7.06
C HIS A 92 -7.64 6.52 7.79
N PRO A 93 -7.41 6.32 9.10
CA PRO A 93 -8.24 5.46 9.93
C PRO A 93 -9.72 5.89 9.90
N ALA A 94 -10.63 4.93 10.00
CA ALA A 94 -12.06 5.17 9.86
C ALA A 94 -12.62 6.18 10.90
N ASP A 95 -12.11 6.13 12.13
CA ASP A 95 -12.51 7.03 13.22
C ASP A 95 -11.76 8.38 13.20
N ASP A 96 -10.81 8.56 12.28
CA ASP A 96 -10.03 9.80 12.10
C ASP A 96 -9.93 10.17 10.61
N PRO A 97 -11.06 10.40 9.91
CA PRO A 97 -11.09 10.55 8.45
C PRO A 97 -10.35 11.79 7.93
N ALA A 98 -10.02 12.74 8.82
CA ALA A 98 -9.24 13.94 8.50
C ALA A 98 -7.80 13.90 9.05
N GLY A 99 -7.44 12.86 9.81
CA GLY A 99 -6.13 12.76 10.47
C GLY A 99 -5.92 13.76 11.62
N THR A 100 -6.96 14.51 12.01
CA THR A 100 -6.86 15.58 13.01
C THR A 100 -6.72 15.05 14.42
N ILE A 101 -7.25 13.85 14.70
CA ILE A 101 -7.13 13.22 16.03
C ILE A 101 -5.70 12.70 16.21
N LEU A 102 -5.13 12.06 15.18
CA LEU A 102 -3.73 11.64 15.20
C LEU A 102 -2.79 12.85 15.32
N GLY A 103 -3.07 13.92 14.58
CA GLY A 103 -2.35 15.18 14.68
C GLY A 103 -0.84 15.03 14.44
N ALA A 104 -0.04 15.50 15.40
CA ALA A 104 1.42 15.41 15.35
C ALA A 104 1.98 14.15 16.04
N ALA A 105 1.12 13.21 16.46
CA ALA A 105 1.57 11.96 17.04
C ALA A 105 2.44 11.18 16.05
N THR A 106 3.49 10.52 16.57
CA THR A 106 4.42 9.71 15.79
C THR A 106 4.42 8.29 16.37
N PRO A 107 3.39 7.48 16.09
CA PRO A 107 3.27 6.18 16.71
C PRO A 107 4.42 5.26 16.25
N THR A 108 4.79 4.33 17.12
CA THR A 108 5.85 3.34 16.87
C THR A 108 5.39 1.95 17.28
N ILE A 109 6.10 0.94 16.79
CA ILE A 109 5.91 -0.44 17.24
C ILE A 109 6.40 -0.54 18.69
N ALA A 110 5.49 -0.89 19.60
CA ALA A 110 5.80 -1.10 21.01
C ALA A 110 6.31 -2.52 21.27
N GLN A 111 5.70 -3.50 20.62
CA GLN A 111 6.05 -4.91 20.79
C GLN A 111 5.61 -5.74 19.58
N LEU A 112 6.40 -6.75 19.24
CA LEU A 112 6.09 -7.79 18.26
C LEU A 112 5.93 -9.12 19.01
N ASP A 113 4.94 -9.91 18.63
CA ASP A 113 4.79 -11.25 19.20
C ASP A 113 5.81 -12.21 18.58
N ALA A 114 6.48 -13.01 19.42
CA ALA A 114 7.52 -13.93 18.99
C ALA A 114 6.97 -15.24 18.39
N SER A 115 5.68 -15.53 18.61
CA SER A 115 5.01 -16.77 18.22
C SER A 115 4.01 -16.60 17.09
N ASP A 116 3.43 -15.41 16.92
CA ASP A 116 2.49 -15.07 15.86
C ASP A 116 2.87 -13.76 15.16
N ALA A 117 3.40 -13.88 13.94
CA ALA A 117 3.81 -12.75 13.10
C ALA A 117 2.65 -11.83 12.68
N ARG A 118 1.41 -12.08 13.09
CA ARG A 118 0.26 -11.19 12.85
C ARG A 118 -0.03 -10.28 14.05
N MET A 119 0.62 -10.48 15.19
CA MET A 119 0.30 -9.79 16.44
C MET A 119 1.34 -8.71 16.75
N VAL A 120 0.85 -7.49 17.01
CA VAL A 120 1.68 -6.31 17.28
C VAL A 120 1.01 -5.40 18.33
N LYS A 121 1.83 -4.69 19.10
CA LYS A 121 1.39 -3.55 19.93
C LYS A 121 1.95 -2.26 19.39
N LEU A 122 1.16 -1.20 19.44
CA LEU A 122 1.58 0.15 19.07
C LEU A 122 1.65 1.02 20.32
N GLN A 123 2.49 2.04 20.25
CA GLN A 123 2.59 3.09 21.27
C GLN A 123 2.73 4.46 20.61
N GLY A 124 2.55 5.53 21.38
CA GLY A 124 2.66 6.90 20.89
C GLY A 124 1.45 7.35 20.06
N LEU A 125 0.34 6.62 20.12
CA LEU A 125 -0.96 7.12 19.64
C LEU A 125 -1.49 8.19 20.61
N PRO A 126 -2.44 9.04 20.18
CA PRO A 126 -3.27 9.78 21.13
C PRO A 126 -3.94 8.81 22.12
N GLY A 127 -4.18 9.26 23.34
CA GLY A 127 -4.92 8.46 24.33
C GLY A 127 -6.33 8.18 23.84
N GLN A 128 -6.83 6.95 24.05
CA GLN A 128 -8.19 6.55 23.66
C GLN A 128 -8.45 6.57 22.14
N TYR A 129 -7.39 6.50 21.32
CA TYR A 129 -7.46 6.47 19.85
C TYR A 129 -7.97 5.13 19.34
N TRP A 130 -8.94 5.15 18.43
CA TRP A 130 -9.52 3.96 17.82
C TRP A 130 -8.84 3.61 16.49
N LEU A 131 -8.51 2.33 16.33
CA LEU A 131 -8.25 1.71 15.04
C LEU A 131 -9.36 0.69 14.78
N ARG A 132 -9.97 0.74 13.60
CA ARG A 132 -11.07 -0.14 13.20
C ARG A 132 -10.57 -1.29 12.35
N GLY A 133 -11.30 -2.40 12.39
CA GLY A 133 -11.13 -3.49 11.44
C GLY A 133 -11.23 -2.96 10.00
N GLY A 134 -10.17 -3.17 9.23
CA GLY A 134 -10.07 -2.69 7.85
C GLY A 134 -9.24 -1.41 7.66
N ASP A 135 -8.78 -0.76 8.73
CA ASP A 135 -7.85 0.37 8.64
C ASP A 135 -6.48 -0.09 8.14
N PHE A 136 -5.82 0.76 7.38
CA PHE A 136 -4.47 0.50 6.90
C PHE A 136 -3.41 1.06 7.85
N ILE A 137 -2.36 0.27 8.04
CA ILE A 137 -1.19 0.59 8.85
C ILE A 137 0.06 0.23 8.07
N GLY A 138 1.03 1.13 8.00
CA GLY A 138 2.29 0.90 7.29
C GLY A 138 3.52 1.14 8.16
N TRP A 139 4.62 0.51 7.79
CA TRP A 139 5.94 0.73 8.40
C TRP A 139 7.02 0.73 7.32
N GLN A 140 8.04 1.54 7.59
CA GLN A 140 9.28 1.56 6.82
C GLN A 140 10.36 0.86 7.62
N TYR A 141 11.13 0.00 6.97
CA TYR A 141 12.20 -0.75 7.62
C TYR A 141 13.35 -1.04 6.67
N GLY A 142 14.51 -1.29 7.25
CA GLY A 142 15.75 -1.38 6.51
C GLY A 142 16.24 -0.02 6.00
N SER A 143 17.55 0.09 5.83
CA SER A 143 18.21 1.34 5.42
C SER A 143 18.84 1.28 4.03
N SER A 144 19.00 0.09 3.45
CA SER A 144 19.61 -0.12 2.12
C SER A 144 19.27 -1.51 1.56
N PRO A 145 18.14 -1.68 0.83
CA PRO A 145 17.12 -0.69 0.51
C PRO A 145 16.11 -0.46 1.64
N THR A 146 15.48 0.71 1.67
CA THR A 146 14.27 0.95 2.47
C THR A 146 13.10 0.16 1.91
N ARG A 147 12.41 -0.56 2.79
CA ARG A 147 11.26 -1.41 2.47
C ARG A 147 10.00 -0.79 3.04
N TYR A 148 8.89 -1.01 2.35
CA TYR A 148 7.58 -0.47 2.70
C TYR A 148 6.62 -1.62 2.88
N ALA A 149 6.21 -1.84 4.12
CA ALA A 149 5.24 -2.84 4.47
C ALA A 149 3.92 -2.17 4.84
N LEU A 150 2.84 -2.75 4.34
CA LEU A 150 1.49 -2.28 4.52
C LEU A 150 0.68 -3.45 5.07
N HIS A 151 -0.18 -3.17 6.04
CA HIS A 151 -1.06 -4.14 6.64
C HIS A 151 -2.43 -3.53 6.85
N ARG A 152 -3.39 -4.40 7.08
CA ARG A 152 -4.75 -4.08 7.42
C ARG A 152 -5.06 -4.61 8.81
N VAL A 153 -5.62 -3.77 9.66
CA VAL A 153 -6.09 -4.14 10.99
C VAL A 153 -7.26 -5.11 10.86
N VAL A 154 -7.25 -6.19 11.64
CA VAL A 154 -8.28 -7.25 11.53
C VAL A 154 -9.49 -6.99 12.42
N SER A 155 -9.29 -6.36 13.57
CA SER A 155 -10.34 -6.10 14.56
C SER A 155 -10.19 -4.73 15.20
N ASP A 156 -11.30 -4.18 15.67
CA ASP A 156 -11.30 -2.91 16.40
C ASP A 156 -10.42 -2.99 17.65
N ILE A 157 -9.65 -1.94 17.89
CA ILE A 157 -8.81 -1.78 19.08
C ILE A 157 -8.75 -0.30 19.46
N GLN A 158 -8.78 -0.03 20.75
CA GLN A 158 -8.58 1.30 21.30
C GLN A 158 -7.25 1.35 22.05
N SER A 159 -6.51 2.45 21.90
CA SER A 159 -5.36 2.71 22.75
C SER A 159 -5.81 3.06 24.18
N GLY A 160 -4.98 2.70 25.17
CA GLY A 160 -5.18 3.14 26.55
C GLY A 160 -4.97 4.67 26.71
N PRO A 161 -5.14 5.20 27.93
CA PRO A 161 -4.96 6.62 28.21
C PRO A 161 -3.57 7.18 27.83
N LEU A 162 -2.54 6.32 27.84
CA LEU A 162 -1.16 6.69 27.49
C LEU A 162 -0.81 6.43 26.01
N GLY A 163 -1.78 6.07 25.17
CA GLY A 163 -1.53 5.91 23.74
C GLY A 163 -0.91 4.57 23.33
N THR A 164 -0.94 3.57 24.21
CA THR A 164 -0.49 2.19 23.93
C THR A 164 -1.69 1.30 23.67
N THR A 165 -1.64 0.49 22.61
CA THR A 165 -2.68 -0.52 22.34
C THR A 165 -2.41 -1.80 23.13
N ASP A 166 -3.45 -2.61 23.33
CA ASP A 166 -3.21 -4.04 23.55
C ASP A 166 -2.80 -4.73 22.24
N TRP A 167 -2.62 -6.04 22.27
CA TRP A 167 -2.29 -6.84 21.09
C TRP A 167 -3.37 -6.69 20.02
N LEU A 168 -2.97 -6.21 18.85
CA LEU A 168 -3.83 -6.10 17.68
C LEU A 168 -3.31 -7.02 16.57
N GLN A 169 -4.24 -7.61 15.84
CA GLN A 169 -3.93 -8.51 14.74
C GLN A 169 -3.92 -7.75 13.41
N VAL A 170 -2.93 -8.03 12.55
CA VAL A 170 -2.78 -7.45 11.22
C VAL A 170 -2.73 -8.51 10.12
N THR A 171 -3.06 -8.11 8.89
CA THR A 171 -2.92 -8.94 7.68
C THR A 171 -2.39 -8.11 6.50
N PRO A 172 -1.43 -8.59 5.68
CA PRO A 172 -0.75 -9.89 5.80
C PRO A 172 0.13 -9.98 7.07
N PRO A 173 0.72 -11.15 7.38
CA PRO A 173 1.70 -11.25 8.47
C PRO A 173 2.87 -10.28 8.30
N ILE A 174 3.43 -9.83 9.43
CA ILE A 174 4.55 -8.90 9.52
C ILE A 174 5.81 -9.59 8.97
N GLN A 175 6.49 -8.94 8.02
CA GLN A 175 7.69 -9.49 7.42
C GLN A 175 8.88 -9.45 8.38
N PRO A 176 9.86 -10.37 8.25
CA PRO A 176 11.11 -10.29 9.00
C PRO A 176 11.86 -8.98 8.74
N GLY A 177 12.53 -8.47 9.78
CA GLY A 177 13.37 -7.26 9.71
C GLY A 177 12.73 -6.01 10.30
N ILE A 178 11.46 -6.08 10.71
CA ILE A 178 10.80 -5.08 11.54
C ILE A 178 11.30 -5.21 12.99
N ILE A 179 11.54 -4.08 13.65
CA ILE A 179 11.98 -4.03 15.05
C ILE A 179 11.10 -3.11 15.90
N VAL A 180 11.15 -3.31 17.22
CA VAL A 180 10.49 -2.41 18.19
C VAL A 180 11.07 -1.00 18.04
N GLY A 181 10.19 0.00 18.03
CA GLY A 181 10.53 1.40 17.80
C GLY A 181 10.41 1.86 16.35
N ASP A 182 10.22 0.95 15.38
CA ASP A 182 10.01 1.36 13.99
C ASP A 182 8.77 2.26 13.85
N PRO A 183 8.84 3.31 13.02
CA PRO A 183 7.76 4.28 12.88
C PRO A 183 6.55 3.67 12.16
N VAL A 184 5.38 3.98 12.69
CA VAL A 184 4.08 3.56 12.17
C VAL A 184 3.45 4.71 11.41
N THR A 185 3.01 4.42 10.18
CA THR A 185 2.26 5.36 9.34
C THR A 185 0.80 4.94 9.30
N LEU A 186 -0.11 5.82 9.73
CA LEU A 186 -1.56 5.61 9.66
C LEU A 186 -2.23 6.49 8.60
N ILE A 187 -1.61 7.60 8.22
CA ILE A 187 -2.11 8.51 7.19
C ILE A 187 -1.39 8.20 5.88
N LYS A 188 -2.17 7.84 4.86
CA LYS A 188 -1.72 7.45 3.52
C LYS A 188 -0.55 6.45 3.57
N PRO A 189 -0.68 5.34 4.30
CA PRO A 189 0.38 4.34 4.33
C PRO A 189 0.60 3.80 2.91
N VAL A 190 1.87 3.76 2.49
CA VAL A 190 2.25 3.45 1.11
C VAL A 190 2.86 2.05 0.99
N ILE A 191 2.75 1.48 -0.21
CA ILE A 191 3.63 0.41 -0.68
C ILE A 191 4.63 0.95 -1.70
N LYS A 192 5.78 0.30 -1.82
CA LYS A 192 6.65 0.39 -3.00
C LYS A 192 6.13 -0.62 -4.03
N ALA A 193 5.73 -0.14 -5.20
CA ALA A 193 5.13 -0.95 -6.24
C ALA A 193 5.88 -0.83 -7.57
N ARG A 194 5.66 -1.82 -8.44
CA ARG A 194 6.00 -1.76 -9.86
C ARG A 194 4.74 -1.95 -10.70
N LEU A 195 4.73 -1.43 -11.92
CA LEU A 195 3.66 -1.73 -12.87
C LEU A 195 3.68 -3.21 -13.23
N GLU A 196 2.50 -3.79 -13.38
CA GLU A 196 2.38 -5.07 -14.06
C GLU A 196 2.53 -4.89 -15.58
N PRO A 197 3.01 -5.91 -16.31
CA PRO A 197 3.22 -5.81 -17.75
C PRO A 197 1.93 -5.43 -18.51
N ASN A 198 2.12 -4.75 -19.63
CA ASN A 198 1.05 -4.35 -20.57
C ASN A 198 -0.02 -3.43 -19.96
N PRO A 199 0.36 -2.26 -19.39
CA PRO A 199 -0.63 -1.26 -19.04
C PRO A 199 -1.41 -0.81 -20.28
N ALA A 200 -2.71 -0.57 -20.13
CA ALA A 200 -3.52 0.05 -21.17
C ALA A 200 -3.29 1.56 -21.14
N TYR A 201 -2.48 2.04 -22.09
CA TYR A 201 -2.31 3.47 -22.33
C TYR A 201 -3.62 4.09 -22.83
N GLY A 202 -3.85 5.36 -22.51
CA GLY A 202 -5.07 6.05 -22.92
C GLY A 202 -5.17 6.16 -24.44
N ALA A 203 -6.21 5.60 -25.07
CA ALA A 203 -6.40 5.74 -26.51
C ALA A 203 -6.74 7.21 -26.87
N HIS A 204 -5.99 7.80 -27.80
CA HIS A 204 -6.20 9.20 -28.21
C HIS A 204 -7.12 9.28 -29.44
N ARG A 205 -8.14 10.12 -29.36
CA ARG A 205 -9.05 10.49 -30.45
C ARG A 205 -9.01 12.00 -30.68
N SER A 206 -9.58 12.46 -31.80
CA SER A 206 -9.75 13.90 -32.03
C SER A 206 -10.61 14.50 -30.90
N GLY A 207 -10.03 15.41 -30.12
CA GLY A 207 -10.71 16.11 -29.02
C GLY A 207 -10.82 15.37 -27.68
N ARG A 208 -10.41 14.09 -27.58
CA ARG A 208 -10.56 13.29 -26.35
C ARG A 208 -9.48 12.22 -26.21
N ALA A 209 -8.99 11.99 -25.01
CA ALA A 209 -8.21 10.80 -24.65
C ALA A 209 -9.05 9.90 -23.74
N GLU A 210 -9.08 8.60 -24.03
CA GLU A 210 -9.53 7.62 -23.04
C GLU A 210 -8.52 7.61 -21.89
N GLY A 211 -8.99 7.39 -20.66
CA GLY A 211 -8.08 7.30 -19.52
C GLY A 211 -7.24 6.02 -19.59
N ALA A 212 -6.06 6.03 -18.98
CA ALA A 212 -5.25 4.83 -18.84
C ALA A 212 -5.87 3.86 -17.81
N GLN A 213 -5.60 2.56 -17.99
CA GLN A 213 -5.89 1.52 -17.00
C GLN A 213 -4.63 0.69 -16.78
N PHE A 214 -4.24 0.50 -15.52
CA PHE A 214 -3.06 -0.27 -15.20
C PHE A 214 -3.18 -0.95 -13.85
N SER A 215 -2.49 -2.08 -13.73
CA SER A 215 -2.33 -2.83 -12.48
C SER A 215 -0.90 -2.70 -11.98
N PHE A 216 -0.74 -2.88 -10.67
CA PHE A 216 0.55 -2.83 -10.01
C PHE A 216 0.62 -3.86 -8.89
N VAL A 217 1.85 -4.24 -8.57
CA VAL A 217 2.16 -5.20 -7.51
C VAL A 217 3.24 -4.63 -6.60
N GLN A 218 3.07 -4.84 -5.31
CA GLN A 218 4.07 -4.53 -4.30
C GLN A 218 5.38 -5.28 -4.59
N ILE A 219 6.49 -4.61 -4.33
CA ILE A 219 7.82 -5.20 -4.32
C ILE A 219 8.47 -5.04 -2.95
N VAL A 220 8.79 -6.16 -2.31
CA VAL A 220 9.39 -6.21 -0.98
C VAL A 220 10.86 -6.60 -1.14
N GLY A 221 11.71 -5.61 -1.46
CA GLY A 221 13.18 -5.79 -1.52
C GLY A 221 13.73 -6.40 -2.81
N VAL A 222 13.80 -5.61 -3.88
CA VAL A 222 15.01 -5.08 -4.54
C VAL A 222 14.68 -3.62 -4.87
#